data_AF-A0A955XQG7-F1
#
_entry.id   AF-A0A955XQG7-F1
#
_cell.length_a   1.000
_cell.length_b   1.000
_cell.length_c   1.000
_cell.angle_alpha   90.00
_cell.angle_beta   90.00
_cell.angle_gamma   90.00
#
_symmetry.space_group_name_H-M   'P 1'
#
loop_
_entity.id
_entity.type
_entity.pdbx_description
1 polymer ?
#
loop_
_entity_poly.entity_id
_entity_poly.type
_entity_poly.pdbx_seq_one_letter_code
_entity_poly.pdbx_strand_id
1 'polypeptide(L)'
;REAAGRRPLLRGPLGEVVAGLCTFHYVCLAWIFFRATDLRAATDVLARLADLSFSTHHLTAPVVAVMLVGVVTHLWPRAWFERIVAGFATLPAAVQAAALVAVGLGLQKAASADVVPFIYFQF
;
A
#
# COMPACT_ATOMS: atom_id res chain seq x y z
N ARG A 1 22.67 -26.66 2.22
CA ARG A 1 22.28 -26.62 0.79
C ARG A 1 22.12 -25.16 0.41
N GLU A 2 23.12 -24.66 -0.29
CA GLU A 2 23.35 -23.25 -0.57
C GLU A 2 22.19 -22.69 -1.40
N ALA A 3 21.50 -21.68 -0.86
CA ALA A 3 20.59 -20.86 -1.65
C ALA A 3 21.45 -20.10 -2.65
N ALA A 4 21.49 -20.61 -3.88
CA ALA A 4 22.17 -19.99 -5.01
C ALA A 4 21.85 -18.50 -5.05
N GLY A 5 22.87 -17.67 -4.86
CA GLY A 5 22.78 -16.22 -4.92
C GLY A 5 22.33 -15.80 -6.31
N ARG A 6 21.01 -15.69 -6.49
CA ARG A 6 20.41 -15.10 -7.68
C ARG A 6 20.91 -13.67 -7.76
N ARG A 7 21.86 -13.44 -8.67
CA ARG A 7 22.25 -12.08 -9.04
C ARG A 7 20.96 -11.37 -9.50
N PRO A 8 20.61 -10.20 -8.93
CA PRO A 8 19.42 -9.48 -9.40
C PRO A 8 19.56 -9.25 -10.91
N LEU A 9 18.52 -9.64 -11.66
CA LEU A 9 18.49 -9.58 -13.13
C LEU A 9 18.63 -8.15 -13.65
N LEU A 10 18.26 -7.16 -12.83
CA LEU A 10 18.41 -5.74 -13.11
C LEU A 10 19.32 -5.15 -12.03
N ARG A 11 20.53 -4.73 -12.41
CA ARG A 11 21.46 -4.04 -11.50
C ARG A 11 21.36 -2.54 -11.73
N GLY A 12 21.05 -1.78 -10.67
CA GLY A 12 20.96 -0.32 -10.69
C GLY A 12 19.59 0.21 -10.28
N PRO A 13 19.48 1.52 -9.99
CA PRO A 13 18.26 2.13 -9.44
C PRO A 13 17.03 1.99 -10.35
N LEU A 14 17.24 2.02 -11.67
CA LEU A 14 16.17 1.77 -12.64
C LEU A 14 15.63 0.33 -12.55
N GLY A 15 16.52 -0.63 -12.29
CA GLY A 15 16.17 -2.03 -12.15
C GLY A 15 15.29 -2.31 -10.95
N GLU A 16 15.59 -1.66 -9.82
CA GLU A 16 14.81 -1.75 -8.59
C GLU A 16 13.42 -1.15 -8.76
N VAL A 17 13.31 0.00 -9.42
CA VAL A 17 12.03 0.64 -9.73
C VAL A 17 11.17 -0.24 -10.64
N VAL A 18 11.75 -0.78 -11.72
CA VAL A 18 11.03 -1.66 -12.64
C VAL A 18 10.56 -2.93 -11.93
N ALA A 19 11.43 -3.57 -11.13
CA ALA A 19 11.05 -4.76 -10.35
C ALA A 19 9.93 -4.46 -9.35
N GLY A 20 9.98 -3.30 -8.68
CA GLY A 20 8.92 -2.83 -7.79
C GLY A 20 7.60 -2.63 -8.52
N LEU A 21 7.61 -1.92 -9.64
CA LEU A 21 6.41 -1.67 -10.46
C LEU A 21 5.80 -2.98 -10.99
N CYS A 22 6.61 -3.92 -11.48
CA CYS A 22 6.11 -5.22 -11.94
C CYS A 22 5.49 -6.01 -10.78
N THR A 23 6.13 -6.03 -9.62
CA THR A 23 5.59 -6.72 -8.43
C THR A 23 4.27 -6.09 -7.99
N PHE A 24 4.20 -4.77 -7.95
CA PHE A 24 2.99 -4.03 -7.60
C PHE A 24 1.83 -4.38 -8.54
N HIS A 25 2.02 -4.27 -9.85
CA HIS A 25 0.96 -4.56 -10.82
C HIS A 25 0.55 -6.03 -10.81
N TYR A 26 1.49 -6.95 -10.62
CA TYR A 26 1.19 -8.37 -10.46
C TYR A 26 0.28 -8.62 -9.24
N VAL A 27 0.62 -8.04 -8.08
CA VAL A 27 -0.19 -8.17 -6.87
C VAL A 27 -1.57 -7.52 -7.04
N CYS A 28 -1.64 -6.33 -7.62
CA CYS A 28 -2.92 -5.67 -7.93
C CYS A 28 -3.80 -6.50 -8.85
N LEU A 29 -3.22 -7.10 -9.90
CA LEU A 29 -3.94 -7.97 -10.83
C LEU A 29 -4.49 -9.21 -10.11
N ALA A 30 -3.67 -9.86 -9.28
CA ALA A 30 -4.11 -11.02 -8.50
C ALA A 30 -5.24 -10.64 -7.53
N TRP A 31 -5.18 -9.44 -6.93
CA TRP A 31 -6.15 -9.00 -5.94
C TRP A 31 -7.57 -8.83 -6.52
N ILE A 32 -7.70 -8.52 -7.82
CA ILE A 32 -9.00 -8.44 -8.49
C ILE A 32 -9.80 -9.73 -8.30
N PHE A 33 -9.16 -10.90 -8.45
CA PHE A 33 -9.84 -12.20 -8.34
C PHE A 33 -10.25 -12.53 -6.90
N PHE A 34 -9.48 -12.10 -5.91
CA PHE A 34 -9.81 -12.33 -4.49
C PHE A 34 -10.86 -11.36 -3.96
N ARG A 35 -10.96 -10.17 -4.56
CA ARG A 35 -11.90 -9.13 -4.11
C ARG A 35 -13.25 -9.21 -4.81
N ALA A 36 -13.28 -9.68 -6.06
CA ALA A 36 -14.51 -9.88 -6.81
C ALA A 36 -15.42 -10.92 -6.15
N THR A 37 -16.73 -10.75 -6.29
CA THR A 37 -17.74 -11.67 -5.75
C THR A 37 -17.76 -13.01 -6.46
N ASP A 38 -17.36 -13.02 -7.73
CA ASP A 38 -17.35 -14.16 -8.62
C ASP A 38 -16.44 -13.88 -9.84
N LEU A 39 -16.26 -14.89 -10.69
CA LEU A 39 -15.40 -14.79 -11.86
C LEU A 39 -15.91 -13.77 -12.90
N ARG A 40 -17.23 -13.58 -13.01
CA ARG A 40 -17.82 -12.65 -13.96
C ARG A 40 -17.50 -11.21 -13.58
N ALA A 41 -17.67 -10.89 -12.30
CA ALA A 41 -17.30 -9.58 -11.75
C ALA A 41 -15.80 -9.29 -11.95
N ALA A 42 -14.92 -10.27 -11.76
CA ALA A 42 -13.49 -10.12 -12.03
C ALA A 42 -13.20 -9.82 -13.52
N THR A 43 -13.85 -10.55 -14.44
CA THR A 43 -13.68 -10.31 -15.88
C THR A 43 -14.24 -8.96 -16.33
N ASP A 44 -15.33 -8.50 -15.71
CA ASP A 44 -15.90 -7.17 -15.99
C ASP A 44 -14.91 -6.06 -15.60
N VAL A 45 -14.22 -6.19 -14.45
CA VAL A 45 -13.15 -5.25 -14.05
C VAL A 45 -11.99 -5.26 -15.06
N LEU A 46 -11.53 -6.43 -15.50
CA LEU A 46 -10.45 -6.54 -16.48
C LEU A 46 -10.84 -5.94 -17.84
N ALA A 47 -12.06 -6.17 -18.30
CA ALA A 47 -12.57 -5.59 -19.54
C ALA A 47 -12.61 -4.05 -19.47
N ARG A 48 -13.00 -3.50 -18.31
CA ARG A 48 -12.98 -2.04 -18.07
C ARG A 48 -11.58 -1.46 -18.07
N LEU A 49 -10.59 -2.18 -17.54
CA LEU A 49 -9.18 -1.76 -17.61
C LEU A 49 -8.65 -1.78 -19.06
N ALA A 50 -9.07 -2.76 -19.86
CA ALA A 50 -8.65 -2.90 -21.26
C ALA A 50 -9.27 -1.85 -22.20
N ASP A 51 -10.41 -1.26 -21.83
CA ASP A 51 -11.07 -0.19 -22.58
C ASP A 51 -10.25 1.12 -22.59
N LEU A 52 -9.30 1.28 -21.66
CA LEU A 52 -8.41 2.44 -21.52
C LEU A 52 -9.15 3.80 -21.52
N SER A 53 -10.43 3.81 -21.16
CA SER A 53 -11.23 5.03 -21.06
C SER A 53 -10.95 5.76 -19.75
N PHE A 54 -10.73 7.06 -19.84
CA PHE A 54 -10.47 7.91 -18.69
C PHE A 54 -11.68 8.78 -18.37
N SER A 55 -12.19 8.67 -17.14
CA SER A 55 -13.25 9.54 -16.63
C SER A 55 -12.82 10.14 -15.30
N THR A 56 -12.95 11.47 -15.17
CA THR A 56 -12.65 12.20 -13.93
C THR A 56 -13.87 12.32 -13.02
N HIS A 57 -15.04 11.83 -13.45
CA HIS A 57 -16.30 12.02 -12.74
C HIS A 57 -16.31 11.49 -11.30
N HIS A 58 -15.52 10.45 -11.02
CA HIS A 58 -15.38 9.85 -9.69
C HIS A 58 -14.09 10.27 -8.95
N LEU A 59 -13.26 11.11 -9.56
CA LEU A 59 -12.01 11.61 -8.96
C LEU A 59 -12.28 12.85 -8.12
N THR A 60 -12.92 12.67 -6.97
CA THR A 60 -13.10 13.75 -6.01
C THR A 60 -11.75 14.14 -5.38
N ALA A 61 -11.60 15.40 -4.95
CA ALA A 61 -10.35 15.87 -4.33
C ALA A 61 -9.88 14.99 -3.14
N PRO A 62 -10.75 14.48 -2.25
CA PRO A 62 -10.35 13.54 -1.21
C PRO A 62 -9.78 12.23 -1.75
N VAL A 63 -10.39 11.67 -2.81
CA VAL A 63 -9.91 10.42 -3.44
C VAL A 63 -8.52 10.63 -4.03
N VAL A 64 -8.32 11.73 -4.76
CA VAL A 64 -7.02 12.07 -5.34
C VAL A 64 -5.97 12.27 -4.24
N ALA A 65 -6.33 12.95 -3.14
CA ALA A 65 -5.42 13.14 -2.01
C ALA A 65 -5.00 11.80 -1.39
N VAL A 66 -5.92 10.88 -1.17
CA VAL A 66 -5.62 9.55 -0.62
C VAL A 66 -4.74 8.75 -1.59
N MET A 67 -5.04 8.77 -2.90
CA MET A 67 -4.20 8.11 -3.90
C MET A 67 -2.77 8.65 -3.92
N LEU A 68 -2.62 9.97 -3.86
CA LEU A 68 -1.30 10.62 -3.81
C LEU A 68 -0.53 10.21 -2.56
N VAL A 69 -1.18 10.20 -1.39
CA VAL A 69 -0.57 9.72 -0.14
C VAL A 69 -0.15 8.26 -0.28
N GLY A 70 -0.99 7.40 -0.87
CA GLY A 70 -0.66 6.00 -1.12
C GLY A 70 0.57 5.82 -2.01
N VAL A 71 0.65 6.57 -3.11
CA VAL A 71 1.81 6.50 -4.03
C VAL A 71 3.08 7.02 -3.35
N VAL A 72 3.01 8.16 -2.67
CA VAL A 72 4.15 8.75 -1.96
C VAL A 72 4.66 7.82 -0.86
N THR A 73 3.77 7.20 -0.10
CA THR A 73 4.14 6.26 0.96
C THR A 73 4.66 4.93 0.40
N HIS A 74 4.19 4.48 -0.77
CA HIS A 74 4.71 3.29 -1.43
C HIS A 74 6.12 3.48 -2.00
N LEU A 75 6.39 4.67 -2.55
CA LEU A 75 7.70 5.05 -3.07
C LEU A 75 8.63 5.63 -2.00
N TRP A 76 8.23 5.55 -0.73
CA TRP A 76 8.94 6.17 0.38
C TRP A 76 10.32 5.54 0.57
N PRO A 77 11.42 6.32 0.45
CA PRO A 77 12.76 5.76 0.60
C PRO A 77 12.99 5.26 2.01
N ARG A 78 13.58 4.06 2.16
CA ARG A 78 13.88 3.48 3.47
C ARG A 78 14.71 4.42 4.36
N ALA A 79 15.63 5.18 3.78
CA ALA A 79 16.44 6.16 4.51
C ALA A 79 15.60 7.23 5.23
N TRP A 80 14.44 7.61 4.69
CA TRP A 80 13.57 8.60 5.33
C TRP A 80 12.88 8.01 6.56
N PHE A 81 12.44 6.75 6.46
CA PHE A 81 11.91 6.01 7.61
C PHE A 81 12.96 5.91 8.72
N GLU A 82 14.19 5.54 8.39
CA GLU A 82 15.30 5.45 9.34
C GLU A 82 15.60 6.80 10.01
N ARG A 83 15.52 7.91 9.27
CA ARG A 83 15.68 9.26 9.83
C ARG A 83 14.55 9.65 10.78
N ILE A 84 13.30 9.29 10.46
CA ILE A 84 12.15 9.53 11.34
C ILE A 84 12.31 8.75 12.65
N VAL A 85 12.68 7.47 12.56
CA VAL A 85 12.91 6.62 13.74
C VAL A 85 14.05 7.17 14.59
N ALA A 86 15.18 7.53 13.98
CA ALA A 86 16.32 8.11 14.68
C ALA A 86 15.96 9.44 15.35
N GLY A 87 15.24 10.33 14.66
CA GLY A 87 14.76 11.59 15.23
C GLY A 87 13.83 11.36 16.41
N PHE A 88 12.84 10.47 16.26
CA PHE A 88 11.92 10.10 17.32
C PHE A 88 12.64 9.56 18.56
N ALA A 89 13.65 8.72 18.37
CA ALA A 89 14.43 8.12 19.46
C ALA A 89 15.20 9.16 20.30
N THR A 90 15.52 10.32 19.73
CA THR A 90 16.20 11.42 20.46
C THR A 90 15.26 12.35 21.22
N LEU A 91 13.94 12.21 21.05
CA LEU A 91 12.96 13.06 21.73
C LEU A 91 12.84 12.70 23.22
N PRO A 92 12.50 13.67 24.10
CA PRO A 92 12.17 13.37 25.49
C PRO A 92 10.98 12.39 25.61
N ALA A 93 10.99 11.54 26.64
CA ALA A 93 9.98 10.49 26.83
C ALA A 93 8.54 11.01 26.81
N ALA A 94 8.29 12.19 27.41
CA ALA A 94 6.97 12.82 27.41
C ALA A 94 6.49 13.17 25.99
N VAL A 95 7.39 13.62 25.11
CA VAL A 95 7.07 13.97 23.73
C VAL A 95 6.81 12.71 22.90
N GLN A 96 7.60 11.66 23.10
CA GLN A 96 7.37 10.35 22.46
C GLN A 96 5.99 9.80 22.83
N ALA A 97 5.64 9.82 24.11
CA ALA A 97 4.35 9.36 24.61
C ALA A 97 3.20 10.17 23.99
N ALA A 98 3.29 11.50 23.99
CA ALA A 98 2.29 12.36 23.39
C ALA A 98 2.12 12.10 21.88
N ALA A 99 3.22 11.92 21.14
CA ALA A 99 3.19 11.61 19.73
C ALA A 99 2.53 10.26 19.44
N LEU A 100 2.87 9.21 20.20
CA LEU A 100 2.26 7.89 20.04
C LEU A 100 0.75 7.90 20.37
N VAL A 101 0.36 8.62 21.42
CA VAL A 101 -1.06 8.81 21.77
C VAL A 101 -1.79 9.55 20.64
N ALA A 102 -1.20 10.61 20.10
CA ALA A 102 -1.79 11.36 18.99
C ALA A 102 -1.97 10.49 17.74
N VAL A 103 -0.97 9.67 17.40
CA VAL A 103 -1.08 8.70 16.30
C VAL A 103 -2.18 7.68 16.58
N GLY A 104 -2.24 7.11 17.78
CA GLY A 104 -3.29 6.14 18.17
C GLY A 104 -4.69 6.72 18.06
N LEU A 105 -4.90 7.95 18.56
CA LEU A 105 -6.19 8.65 18.44
C LEU A 105 -6.52 9.00 16.98
N GLY A 106 -5.52 9.37 16.19
CA GLY A 106 -5.67 9.60 14.75
C GLY A 106 -6.13 8.34 14.03
N LEU A 107 -5.47 7.20 14.30
CA LEU A 107 -5.84 5.90 13.75
C LEU A 107 -7.25 5.48 14.20
N GLN A 108 -7.60 5.69 15.47
CA GLN A 108 -8.94 5.39 15.97
C GLN A 108 -10.02 6.21 15.25
N LYS A 109 -9.77 7.48 14.97
CA LYS A 109 -10.70 8.33 14.21
C LYS A 109 -10.75 7.97 12.72
N ALA A 110 -9.64 7.51 12.15
CA ALA A 110 -9.55 7.10 10.75
C ALA A 110 -10.13 5.68 10.51
N ALA A 111 -10.12 4.83 11.54
CA ALA A 111 -10.71 3.50 11.48
C ALA A 111 -12.20 3.62 11.14
N SER A 112 -12.50 3.32 9.89
CA SER A 112 -13.85 3.27 9.34
C SER A 112 -14.11 1.82 8.96
N ALA A 113 -15.19 1.24 9.48
CA ALA A 113 -15.73 -0.10 9.25
C ALA A 113 -15.45 -1.17 10.33
N ASP A 114 -16.51 -1.94 10.57
CA ASP A 114 -16.62 -3.05 11.50
C ASP A 114 -15.39 -3.95 11.49
N VAL A 115 -15.02 -4.45 12.68
CA VAL A 115 -14.01 -5.50 12.82
C VAL A 115 -14.54 -6.73 12.09
N VAL A 116 -14.22 -6.87 10.80
CA VAL A 116 -14.54 -8.07 10.03
C VAL A 116 -13.74 -9.20 10.66
N PRO A 117 -14.38 -10.22 11.24
CA PRO A 117 -13.67 -11.34 11.84
C PRO A 117 -12.75 -11.95 10.79
N PHE A 118 -11.53 -12.34 11.19
CA PHE A 118 -10.68 -13.13 10.31
C PHE A 118 -11.46 -14.35 9.80
N ILE A 119 -11.19 -14.79 8.58
CA ILE A 119 -11.89 -15.89 7.88
C ILE A 119 -12.04 -17.16 8.74
N TYR A 120 -11.16 -17.35 9.73
CA TYR A 120 -11.20 -18.45 10.70
C TYR A 120 -12.13 -18.24 11.91
N PHE A 121 -12.91 -17.17 11.95
CA PHE A 121 -13.91 -16.93 12.99
C PHE A 121 -15.33 -16.88 12.40
N GLN A 122 -15.49 -17.32 11.16
CA GLN A 122 -16.76 -17.29 10.42
C GLN A 122 -17.36 -18.69 10.17
N PHE A 123 -16.98 -19.68 11.00
CA PHE A 123 -17.57 -21.02 11.01
C PHE A 123 -18.31 -21.30 12.31
#